data_AF-A0A968RXD3-F1
#
_entry.id   AF-A0A968RXD3-F1
#
_cell.length_a   1.000
_cell.length_b   1.000
_cell.length_c   1.000
_cell.angle_alpha   90.00
_cell.angle_beta   90.00
_cell.angle_gamma   90.00
#
_symmetry.space_group_name_H-M   'P 1'
#
loop_
_entity.id
_entity.type
_entity.pdbx_description
1 polymer ?
#
loop_
_entity_poly.entity_id
_entity_poly.type
_entity_poly.pdbx_seq_one_letter_code
_entity_poly.pdbx_strand_id
1 'polypeptide(L)'
;MSTLATRVQQESQHNTTDRAIEKAIVSGDLRALTEVERLQYNFAVCRSLGLNPLLRPIDYLVDERSGKVSLYVNAAGIAQLRAIHGISVRIIGRTTDEDGLHYVTCRATDNHGREEEAIAIVSLTDKYNKILTGQAKANLMMRAETKSKRRATLALCGLPWLEGTKIRPSSAIDPPPDLLPEEDFDF
;
A
#
# COMPACT_ATOMS: atom_id res chain seq x y z
N MET A 1 42.07 -13.13 11.94
CA MET A 1 40.64 -13.26 12.33
C MET A 1 40.01 -11.93 12.82
N SER A 2 40.55 -10.75 12.46
CA SER A 2 40.08 -9.45 13.02
C SER A 2 39.34 -8.55 12.00
N THR A 3 39.47 -8.82 10.70
CA THR A 3 38.99 -7.95 9.62
C THR A 3 37.52 -8.16 9.24
N LEU A 4 36.94 -9.35 9.47
CA LEU A 4 35.53 -9.63 9.15
C LEU A 4 34.57 -9.07 10.21
N ALA A 5 34.92 -9.15 11.50
CA ALA A 5 34.11 -8.60 12.59
C ALA A 5 34.02 -7.06 12.50
N THR A 6 35.13 -6.41 12.14
CA THR A 6 35.20 -4.96 11.94
C THR A 6 34.32 -4.49 10.77
N ARG A 7 34.19 -5.30 9.70
CA ARG A 7 33.36 -4.97 8.53
C ARG A 7 31.86 -5.08 8.83
N VAL A 8 31.45 -6.08 9.60
CA VAL A 8 30.06 -6.25 10.08
C VAL A 8 29.68 -5.14 11.07
N GLN A 9 30.63 -4.67 11.89
CA GLN A 9 30.43 -3.53 12.79
C GLN A 9 30.43 -2.17 12.07
N GLN A 10 31.11 -2.03 10.94
CA GLN A 10 31.07 -0.79 10.15
C GLN A 10 29.83 -0.67 9.26
N GLU A 11 29.32 -1.78 8.72
CA GLU A 11 28.06 -1.80 7.95
C GLU A 11 26.82 -1.51 8.82
N SER A 12 26.91 -1.72 10.13
CA SER A 12 25.85 -1.41 11.10
C SER A 12 25.90 0.03 11.64
N GLN A 13 26.90 0.84 11.27
CA GLN A 13 27.13 2.17 11.84
C GLN A 13 26.95 3.34 10.84
N HIS A 14 26.50 3.09 9.61
CA HIS A 14 26.39 4.15 8.60
C HIS A 14 24.97 4.36 8.04
N ASN A 15 24.02 4.65 8.92
CA ASN A 15 23.17 5.84 8.83
C ASN A 15 22.35 5.91 10.12
N THR A 16 22.28 7.08 10.75
CA THR A 16 21.39 7.32 11.86
C THR A 16 19.96 6.95 11.44
N THR A 17 19.38 6.07 12.24
CA THR A 17 18.17 5.26 12.04
C THR A 17 16.91 6.10 11.76
N ASP A 18 16.95 7.41 12.00
CA ASP A 18 15.79 8.29 11.85
C ASP A 18 15.68 8.96 10.48
N ARG A 19 16.79 9.40 9.87
CA ARG A 19 16.75 10.12 8.57
C ARG A 19 16.39 9.20 7.40
N ALA A 20 16.85 7.95 7.44
CA ALA A 20 16.52 6.97 6.42
C ALA A 20 15.04 6.55 6.52
N ILE A 21 14.54 6.37 7.74
CA ILE A 21 13.11 6.10 8.02
C ILE A 21 12.25 7.31 7.66
N GLU A 22 12.65 8.53 8.01
CA GLU A 22 11.97 9.77 7.64
C GLU A 22 11.84 9.89 6.12
N LYS A 23 12.94 9.70 5.39
CA LYS A 23 12.92 9.70 3.92
C LYS A 23 12.04 8.58 3.36
N ALA A 24 12.03 7.41 3.98
CA ALA A 24 11.17 6.30 3.60
C ALA A 24 9.67 6.60 3.81
N ILE A 25 9.31 7.28 4.92
CA ILE A 25 7.95 7.73 5.21
C ILE A 25 7.52 8.80 4.20
N VAL A 26 8.37 9.80 3.95
CA VAL A 26 8.05 10.93 3.06
C VAL A 26 7.99 10.51 1.59
N SER A 27 8.95 9.70 1.13
CA SER A 27 8.99 9.26 -0.28
C SER A 27 8.11 8.04 -0.58
N GLY A 28 7.72 7.32 0.47
CA GLY A 28 7.09 6.00 0.41
C GLY A 28 7.96 4.95 -0.30
N ASP A 29 9.27 5.18 -0.43
CA ASP A 29 10.23 4.31 -1.10
C ASP A 29 11.22 3.72 -0.09
N LEU A 30 11.15 2.41 0.08
CA LEU A 30 11.92 1.68 1.08
C LEU A 30 13.28 1.19 0.56
N ARG A 31 13.65 1.54 -0.67
CA ARG A 31 14.95 1.16 -1.25
C ARG A 31 16.15 1.62 -0.43
N ALA A 32 16.04 2.80 0.16
CA ALA A 32 17.11 3.40 0.95
C ALA A 32 17.34 2.68 2.29
N LEU A 33 16.40 1.83 2.72
CA LEU A 33 16.50 1.06 3.95
C LEU A 33 17.27 -0.24 3.72
N THR A 34 18.13 -0.59 4.66
CA THR A 34 18.75 -1.91 4.82
C THR A 34 17.71 -2.97 5.15
N GLU A 35 18.08 -4.26 5.06
CA GLU A 35 17.16 -5.36 5.38
C GLU A 35 16.66 -5.32 6.83
N VAL A 36 17.55 -4.98 7.77
CA VAL A 36 17.22 -4.85 9.19
C VAL A 36 16.26 -3.67 9.43
N GLU A 37 16.52 -2.51 8.82
CA GLU A 37 15.65 -1.34 8.92
C GLU A 37 14.28 -1.59 8.28
N ARG A 38 14.22 -2.29 7.14
CA ARG A 38 12.94 -2.70 6.54
C ARG A 38 12.14 -3.57 7.49
N LEU A 39 12.79 -4.56 8.10
CA LEU A 39 12.13 -5.43 9.07
C LEU A 39 11.59 -4.61 10.27
N GLN A 40 12.42 -3.74 10.85
CA GLN A 40 12.00 -2.86 11.95
C GLN A 40 10.83 -1.96 11.55
N TYR A 41 10.88 -1.36 10.36
CA TYR A 41 9.82 -0.52 9.82
C TYR A 41 8.52 -1.32 9.64
N ASN A 42 8.58 -2.52 9.08
CA ASN A 42 7.42 -3.40 8.90
C ASN A 42 6.80 -3.79 10.24
N PHE A 43 7.63 -4.16 11.24
CA PHE A 43 7.15 -4.43 12.60
C PHE A 43 6.49 -3.21 13.24
N ALA A 44 7.05 -2.01 13.05
CA ALA A 44 6.47 -0.77 13.55
C ALA A 44 5.10 -0.50 12.91
N VAL A 45 4.97 -0.67 11.59
CA VAL A 45 3.68 -0.52 10.88
C VAL A 45 2.67 -1.59 11.32
N CYS A 46 3.09 -2.83 11.52
CA CYS A 46 2.20 -3.86 12.03
C CYS A 46 1.65 -3.47 13.42
N ARG A 47 2.52 -3.01 14.33
CA ARG A 47 2.13 -2.59 15.67
C ARG A 47 1.20 -1.39 15.67
N SER A 48 1.45 -0.38 14.83
CA SER A 48 0.58 0.80 14.75
C SER A 48 -0.82 0.46 14.23
N LEU A 49 -0.93 -0.56 13.37
CA LEU A 49 -2.20 -1.04 12.82
C LEU A 49 -2.87 -2.14 13.68
N GLY A 50 -2.24 -2.57 14.78
CA GLY A 50 -2.74 -3.68 15.61
C GLY A 50 -2.61 -5.07 14.96
N LEU A 51 -1.81 -5.20 13.91
CA LEU A 51 -1.57 -6.45 13.19
C LEU A 51 -0.54 -7.31 13.92
N ASN A 52 -0.71 -8.64 13.86
CA ASN A 52 0.28 -9.59 14.36
C ASN A 52 1.43 -9.74 13.35
N PRO A 53 2.65 -9.24 13.67
CA PRO A 53 3.78 -9.25 12.74
C PRO A 53 4.32 -10.66 12.47
N LEU A 54 4.10 -11.62 13.39
CA LEU A 54 4.60 -12.99 13.25
C LEU A 54 3.90 -13.77 12.12
N LEU A 55 2.72 -13.30 11.69
CA LEU A 55 1.96 -13.89 10.58
C LEU A 55 2.31 -13.27 9.22
N ARG A 56 3.33 -12.40 9.16
CA ARG A 56 3.77 -11.70 7.95
C ARG A 56 2.59 -11.05 7.19
N PRO A 57 1.86 -10.10 7.80
CA PRO A 57 0.66 -9.50 7.19
C PRO A 57 0.97 -8.46 6.09
N ILE A 58 2.22 -8.02 5.99
CA ILE A 58 2.67 -6.99 5.05
C ILE A 58 3.88 -7.52 4.27
N ASP A 59 3.76 -7.52 2.95
CA ASP A 59 4.82 -7.85 2.01
C ASP A 59 5.42 -6.58 1.39
N TYR A 60 6.56 -6.75 0.70
CA TYR A 60 7.17 -5.71 -0.10
C TYR A 60 6.81 -5.92 -1.57
N LEU A 61 6.30 -4.87 -2.21
CA LEU A 61 6.16 -4.83 -3.66
C LEU A 61 7.27 -4.01 -4.28
N VAL A 62 7.94 -4.61 -5.25
CA VAL A 62 8.95 -3.97 -6.09
C VAL A 62 8.27 -3.57 -7.39
N ASP A 63 8.28 -2.28 -7.70
CA ASP A 63 7.87 -1.77 -9.00
C ASP A 63 8.97 -2.10 -10.02
N GLU A 64 8.73 -3.05 -10.93
CA GLU A 64 9.71 -3.50 -11.93
C GLU A 64 10.22 -2.39 -12.84
N ARG A 65 9.44 -1.30 -13.02
CA ARG A 65 9.83 -0.19 -13.90
C ARG A 65 10.69 0.83 -13.19
N SER A 66 10.34 1.19 -11.95
CA SER A 66 11.03 2.24 -11.20
C SER A 66 12.02 1.71 -10.16
N GLY A 67 12.00 0.40 -9.88
CA GLY A 67 12.71 -0.25 -8.78
C GLY A 67 12.17 0.09 -7.39
N LYS A 68 11.15 0.96 -7.29
CA LYS A 68 10.61 1.45 -6.02
C LYS A 68 10.11 0.27 -5.16
N VAL A 69 10.49 0.26 -3.89
CA VAL A 69 10.01 -0.73 -2.92
C VAL A 69 8.92 -0.09 -2.06
N SER A 70 7.75 -0.72 -1.97
CA SER A 70 6.59 -0.23 -1.21
C SER A 70 5.99 -1.33 -0.35
N LEU A 71 5.31 -0.96 0.74
CA LEU A 71 4.56 -1.89 1.55
C LEU A 71 3.27 -2.31 0.86
N TYR A 72 2.87 -3.55 1.10
CA TYR A 72 1.65 -4.14 0.57
C TYR A 72 0.99 -5.02 1.62
N VAL A 73 -0.24 -4.69 2.00
CA VAL A 73 -1.00 -5.52 2.94
C VAL A 73 -1.55 -6.73 2.18
N ASN A 74 -1.12 -7.92 2.58
CA ASN A 74 -1.51 -9.15 1.93
C ASN A 74 -2.86 -9.68 2.46
N ALA A 75 -3.30 -10.84 1.96
CA ALA A 75 -4.60 -11.41 2.34
C ALA A 75 -4.72 -11.65 3.86
N ALA A 76 -3.65 -12.07 4.53
CA ALA A 76 -3.64 -12.29 5.97
C ALA A 76 -3.75 -10.97 6.74
N GLY A 77 -3.02 -9.93 6.33
CA GLY A 77 -3.13 -8.60 6.91
C GLY A 77 -4.52 -7.98 6.73
N ILE A 78 -5.12 -8.14 5.55
CA ILE A 78 -6.49 -7.67 5.28
C ILE A 78 -7.51 -8.40 6.16
N ALA A 79 -7.39 -9.72 6.32
CA ALA A 79 -8.26 -10.49 7.18
C ALA A 79 -8.17 -10.02 8.64
N GLN A 80 -6.96 -9.75 9.13
CA GLN A 80 -6.73 -9.19 10.46
C GLN A 80 -7.35 -7.79 10.60
N LEU A 81 -7.13 -6.88 9.64
CA LEU A 81 -7.74 -5.54 9.67
C LEU A 81 -9.27 -5.62 9.76
N ARG A 82 -9.90 -6.52 9.00
CA ARG A 82 -11.35 -6.70 9.06
C ARG A 82 -11.80 -7.22 10.42
N ALA A 83 -11.08 -8.17 11.00
CA ALA A 83 -11.40 -8.69 12.32
C ALA A 83 -11.26 -7.62 13.41
N ILE A 84 -10.18 -6.82 13.37
CA ILE A 84 -9.89 -5.75 14.33
C ILE A 84 -10.96 -4.65 14.27
N HIS A 85 -11.34 -4.22 13.07
CA HIS A 85 -12.26 -3.11 12.86
C HIS A 85 -13.73 -3.54 12.66
N GLY A 86 -14.03 -4.84 12.75
CA GLY A 86 -15.38 -5.35 12.52
C GLY A 86 -15.93 -5.09 11.11
N ILE A 87 -15.07 -5.15 10.09
CA ILE A 87 -15.45 -4.79 8.72
C ILE A 87 -16.07 -5.98 8.00
N SER A 88 -17.31 -5.80 7.55
CA SER A 88 -18.00 -6.71 6.63
C SER A 88 -17.80 -6.24 5.18
N VAL A 89 -17.77 -7.18 4.23
CA VAL A 89 -17.47 -6.87 2.83
C VAL A 89 -18.41 -7.65 1.91
N ARG A 90 -19.05 -6.97 0.96
CA ARG A 90 -19.99 -7.55 0.01
C ARG A 90 -19.68 -7.11 -1.42
N ILE A 91 -19.77 -8.05 -2.37
CA ILE A 91 -19.75 -7.69 -3.79
C ILE A 91 -21.14 -7.23 -4.20
N ILE A 92 -21.18 -6.04 -4.80
CA ILE A 92 -22.43 -5.40 -5.23
C ILE A 92 -22.60 -5.43 -6.74
N GLY A 93 -21.52 -5.62 -7.52
CA GLY A 93 -21.59 -5.71 -8.97
C GLY A 93 -20.46 -6.51 -9.59
N ARG A 94 -20.76 -7.22 -10.68
CA ARG A 94 -19.81 -7.90 -11.56
C ARG A 94 -20.24 -7.65 -13.00
N THR A 95 -19.40 -6.95 -13.77
CA THR A 95 -19.70 -6.61 -15.17
C THR A 95 -18.50 -6.96 -16.03
N THR A 96 -18.73 -7.41 -17.25
CA THR A 96 -17.67 -7.60 -18.25
C THR A 96 -18.05 -6.84 -19.50
N ASP A 97 -17.18 -5.95 -19.95
CA ASP A 97 -17.41 -5.15 -21.16
C ASP A 97 -17.06 -5.95 -22.42
N GLU A 98 -17.53 -5.46 -23.57
CA GLU A 98 -17.22 -6.02 -24.89
C GLU A 98 -15.72 -6.02 -25.19
N ASP A 99 -14.99 -5.04 -24.64
CA ASP A 99 -13.53 -4.92 -24.73
C ASP A 99 -12.77 -5.97 -23.90
N GLY A 100 -13.47 -6.86 -23.19
CA GLY A 100 -12.87 -7.91 -22.37
C GLY A 100 -12.35 -7.43 -21.01
N LEU A 101 -12.74 -6.24 -20.56
CA LEU A 101 -12.48 -5.74 -19.21
C LEU A 101 -13.50 -6.28 -18.22
N HIS A 102 -13.05 -6.81 -17.09
CA HIS A 102 -13.91 -7.32 -16.02
C HIS A 102 -13.85 -6.43 -14.79
N TYR A 103 -15.01 -5.91 -14.41
CA TYR A 103 -15.22 -4.97 -13.31
C TYR A 103 -15.87 -5.71 -12.15
N VAL A 104 -15.31 -5.52 -10.96
CA VAL A 104 -15.91 -5.98 -9.71
C VAL A 104 -16.03 -4.81 -8.76
N THR A 105 -17.26 -4.50 -8.37
CA THR A 105 -17.57 -3.46 -7.38
C THR A 105 -17.87 -4.11 -6.05
N CYS A 106 -17.21 -3.61 -5.01
CA CYS A 106 -17.29 -4.13 -3.66
C CYS A 106 -17.59 -3.00 -2.68
N ARG A 107 -18.48 -3.27 -1.73
CA ARG A 107 -18.79 -2.39 -0.59
C ARG A 107 -18.23 -3.00 0.68
N ALA A 108 -17.59 -2.18 1.51
CA ALA A 108 -17.17 -2.52 2.86
C ALA A 108 -17.94 -1.65 3.87
N THR A 109 -18.37 -2.25 4.98
CA THR A 109 -19.15 -1.60 6.03
C THR A 109 -18.55 -1.94 7.38
N ASP A 110 -18.29 -0.94 8.23
CA ASP A 110 -17.79 -1.14 9.60
C ASP A 110 -18.92 -1.32 10.63
N ASN A 111 -18.55 -1.59 11.88
CA ASN A 111 -19.50 -1.72 12.99
C ASN A 111 -20.22 -0.42 13.37
N HIS A 112 -19.72 0.74 12.94
CA HIS A 112 -20.30 2.05 13.17
C HIS A 112 -21.25 2.47 12.03
N GLY A 113 -21.40 1.64 10.99
CA GLY A 113 -22.24 1.90 9.83
C GLY A 113 -21.58 2.74 8.75
N ARG A 114 -20.27 3.03 8.85
CA ARG A 114 -19.54 3.70 7.77
C ARG A 114 -19.39 2.74 6.60
N GLU A 115 -19.74 3.22 5.41
CA GLU A 115 -19.63 2.46 4.17
C GLU A 115 -18.60 3.07 3.23
N GLU A 116 -17.88 2.22 2.51
CA GLU A 116 -16.94 2.61 1.47
C GLU A 116 -17.05 1.65 0.29
N GLU A 117 -17.01 2.19 -0.94
CA GLU A 117 -17.07 1.39 -2.16
C GLU A 117 -15.76 1.44 -2.93
N ALA A 118 -15.39 0.31 -3.53
CA ALA A 118 -14.23 0.25 -4.40
C ALA A 118 -14.47 -0.67 -5.60
N ILE A 119 -13.90 -0.26 -6.73
CA ILE A 119 -13.90 -1.01 -7.98
C ILE A 119 -12.51 -1.60 -8.22
N ALA A 120 -12.48 -2.83 -8.73
CA ALA A 120 -11.29 -3.42 -9.33
C ALA A 120 -11.57 -3.86 -10.76
N ILE A 121 -10.62 -3.59 -11.63
CA ILE A 121 -10.69 -3.89 -13.05
C ILE A 121 -9.51 -4.80 -13.41
N VAL A 122 -9.78 -5.85 -14.18
CA VAL A 122 -8.77 -6.73 -14.78
C VAL A 122 -9.06 -6.90 -16.27
N SER A 123 -8.02 -6.93 -17.10
CA SER A 123 -8.16 -7.34 -18.49
C SER A 123 -8.25 -8.86 -18.56
N LEU A 124 -9.25 -9.38 -19.28
CA LEU A 124 -9.37 -10.80 -19.65
C LEU A 124 -8.75 -11.09 -21.02
N THR A 125 -8.00 -10.15 -21.59
CA THR A 125 -7.27 -10.35 -22.85
C THR A 125 -5.82 -10.74 -22.60
N ASP A 126 -5.27 -11.57 -23.49
CA ASP A 126 -3.85 -11.89 -23.52
C ASP A 126 -3.03 -10.79 -24.23
N LYS A 127 -1.70 -10.92 -24.25
CA LYS A 127 -0.77 -9.99 -24.93
C LYS A 127 -1.09 -9.75 -26.40
N TYR A 128 -1.74 -10.70 -27.06
CA TYR A 128 -2.17 -10.63 -28.46
C TYR A 128 -3.64 -10.22 -28.64
N ASN A 129 -4.24 -9.61 -27.60
CA ASN A 129 -5.63 -9.15 -27.57
C ASN A 129 -6.69 -10.25 -27.77
N LYS A 130 -6.32 -11.51 -27.49
CA LYS A 130 -7.26 -12.65 -27.53
C LYS A 130 -7.92 -12.84 -26.18
N ILE A 131 -9.22 -13.10 -26.16
CA ILE A 131 -9.96 -13.39 -24.92
C ILE A 131 -9.41 -14.68 -24.30
N LEU A 132 -8.99 -14.59 -23.04
CA LEU A 132 -8.52 -15.72 -22.24
C LEU A 132 -9.69 -16.67 -21.94
N THR A 133 -9.40 -17.96 -21.88
CA THR A 133 -10.40 -19.01 -21.62
C THR A 133 -9.93 -19.95 -20.50
N GLY A 134 -10.85 -20.75 -19.97
CA GLY A 134 -10.57 -21.75 -18.94
C GLY A 134 -9.97 -21.17 -17.65
N GLN A 135 -8.94 -21.82 -17.14
CA GLN A 135 -8.33 -21.51 -15.84
C GLN A 135 -7.70 -20.12 -15.78
N ALA A 136 -7.13 -19.62 -16.89
CA ALA A 136 -6.53 -18.28 -16.95
C ALA A 136 -7.59 -17.18 -16.73
N LYS A 137 -8.75 -17.32 -17.38
CA LYS A 137 -9.89 -16.41 -17.21
C LYS A 137 -10.41 -16.44 -15.77
N ALA A 138 -10.62 -17.64 -15.21
CA ALA A 138 -11.09 -17.80 -13.85
C ALA A 138 -10.13 -17.15 -12.83
N ASN A 139 -8.82 -17.35 -12.98
CA ASN A 139 -7.81 -16.75 -12.11
C ASN A 139 -7.85 -15.22 -12.14
N LEU A 140 -8.07 -14.59 -13.30
CA LEU A 140 -8.17 -13.14 -13.39
C LEU A 140 -9.44 -12.60 -12.75
N MET A 141 -10.58 -13.26 -12.96
CA MET A 141 -11.84 -12.90 -12.29
C MET A 141 -11.70 -13.00 -10.76
N MET A 142 -11.06 -14.07 -10.25
CA MET A 142 -10.77 -14.22 -8.82
C MET A 142 -9.82 -13.13 -8.29
N ARG A 143 -8.85 -12.69 -9.11
CA ARG A 143 -7.97 -11.55 -8.76
C ARG A 143 -8.74 -10.24 -8.68
N ALA A 144 -9.69 -9.97 -9.58
CA ALA A 144 -10.52 -8.77 -9.53
C ALA A 144 -11.38 -8.72 -8.25
N GLU A 145 -11.98 -9.86 -7.89
CA GLU A 145 -12.72 -10.01 -6.63
C GLU A 145 -11.82 -9.80 -5.40
N THR A 146 -10.62 -10.38 -5.40
CA THR A 146 -9.66 -10.18 -4.29
C THR A 146 -9.22 -8.71 -4.19
N LYS A 147 -8.92 -8.08 -5.33
CA LYS A 147 -8.45 -6.69 -5.40
C LYS A 147 -9.54 -5.72 -4.94
N SER A 148 -10.78 -5.88 -5.38
CA SER A 148 -11.90 -4.99 -4.99
C SER A 148 -12.18 -5.07 -3.49
N LYS A 149 -12.26 -6.29 -2.93
CA LYS A 149 -12.42 -6.49 -1.49
C LYS A 149 -11.28 -5.86 -0.69
N ARG A 150 -10.03 -5.98 -1.17
CA ARG A 150 -8.88 -5.33 -0.52
C ARG A 150 -9.02 -3.81 -0.55
N ARG A 151 -9.29 -3.23 -1.72
CA ARG A 151 -9.43 -1.78 -1.91
C ARG A 151 -10.47 -1.17 -0.97
N ALA A 152 -11.66 -1.77 -0.92
CA ALA A 152 -12.73 -1.31 -0.06
C ALA A 152 -12.34 -1.37 1.43
N THR A 153 -11.65 -2.44 1.86
CA THR A 153 -11.17 -2.55 3.24
C THR A 153 -10.13 -1.48 3.58
N LEU A 154 -9.12 -1.30 2.72
CA LEU A 154 -8.06 -0.32 2.96
C LEU A 154 -8.57 1.12 2.94
N ALA A 155 -9.48 1.44 2.02
CA ALA A 155 -10.09 2.77 1.95
C ALA A 155 -10.89 3.09 3.22
N LEU A 156 -11.69 2.14 3.70
CA LEU A 156 -12.45 2.29 4.94
C LEU A 156 -11.54 2.48 6.17
N CYS A 157 -10.41 1.76 6.22
CA CYS A 157 -9.39 1.92 7.25
C CYS A 157 -8.52 3.19 7.10
N GLY A 158 -8.69 3.99 6.04
CA GLY A 158 -7.85 5.18 5.79
C GLY A 158 -6.42 4.85 5.36
N LEU A 159 -6.19 3.69 4.73
CA LEU A 159 -4.88 3.17 4.35
C LEU A 159 -4.68 3.03 2.82
N PRO A 160 -5.00 4.05 1.99
CA PRO A 160 -4.96 3.92 0.52
C PRO A 160 -3.54 3.66 -0.02
N TRP A 161 -2.50 4.16 0.65
CA TRP A 161 -1.10 3.99 0.25
C TRP A 161 -0.54 2.55 0.40
N LEU A 162 -1.22 1.67 1.17
CA LEU A 162 -0.77 0.30 1.47
C LEU A 162 -1.25 -0.73 0.43
N GLU A 163 -1.90 -0.26 -0.63
CA GLU A 163 -2.40 -1.10 -1.73
C GLU A 163 -1.31 -1.43 -2.77
N GLY A 164 -0.13 -0.81 -2.68
CA GLY A 164 0.97 -0.97 -3.63
C GLY A 164 0.75 -0.31 -5.00
N THR A 165 -0.36 0.41 -5.18
CA THR A 165 -0.64 1.19 -6.40
C THR A 165 -0.60 2.67 -6.04
N LYS A 166 0.24 3.43 -6.74
CA LYS A 166 0.47 4.86 -6.46
C LYS A 166 -0.82 5.65 -6.67
N ILE A 167 -1.30 6.30 -5.60
CA ILE A 167 -2.01 7.58 -5.73
C ILE A 167 -1.05 8.61 -5.14
N ARG A 168 -0.46 9.46 -6.00
CA ARG A 168 0.17 10.71 -5.57
C ARG A 168 -0.86 11.81 -5.80
N PRO A 169 -1.35 12.52 -4.77
CA PRO A 169 -1.95 13.83 -5.01
C PRO A 169 -0.87 14.78 -5.56
N SER A 170 -1.27 15.63 -6.49
CA SER A 170 -0.42 16.64 -7.12
C SER A 170 0.24 17.53 -6.06
N SER A 171 1.49 17.89 -6.26
CA SER A 171 2.19 18.91 -5.48
C SER A 171 1.49 20.26 -5.68
N ALA A 172 0.53 20.59 -4.82
CA ALA A 172 0.23 21.97 -4.48
C ALA A 172 1.08 22.31 -3.25
N ILE A 173 2.25 22.87 -3.51
CA ILE A 173 2.94 23.69 -2.51
C ILE A 173 2.24 25.06 -2.54
N ASP A 174 2.03 25.58 -1.34
CA ASP A 174 1.48 26.88 -0.92
C ASP A 174 -0.04 27.07 -0.95
N PRO A 175 -0.64 27.81 0.02
CA PRO A 175 -0.12 29.04 0.68
C PRO A 175 -0.47 29.11 2.21
N PRO A 176 -0.22 30.17 3.06
CA PRO A 176 -0.40 31.61 2.86
C PRO A 176 0.86 32.49 3.14
N PRO A 177 0.87 33.77 2.73
CA PRO A 177 1.94 34.73 3.04
C PRO A 177 2.11 35.04 4.54
N ASP A 178 1.21 34.55 5.39
CA ASP A 178 1.12 34.88 6.83
C ASP A 178 2.18 34.22 7.71
N LEU A 179 3.19 33.58 7.12
CA LEU A 179 4.40 33.11 7.83
C LEU A 179 5.62 33.99 7.55
N LEU A 180 5.45 35.10 6.83
CA LEU A 180 6.47 36.14 6.75
C LEU A 180 6.61 36.84 8.12
N PRO A 181 7.83 37.11 8.60
CA PRO A 181 8.02 37.88 9.82
C PRO A 181 7.40 39.27 9.64
N GLU A 182 6.75 39.80 10.69
CA GLU A 182 6.25 41.17 10.70
C GLU A 182 7.42 42.13 10.49
N GLU A 183 7.48 42.75 9.31
CA GLU A 183 8.36 43.90 9.06
C GLU A 183 7.54 45.18 9.21
N ASP A 184 7.83 45.90 10.30
CA ASP A 184 7.35 47.23 10.62
C ASP A 184 7.58 48.21 9.45
N PHE A 185 6.52 48.87 8.99
CA PHE A 185 6.64 50.11 8.23
C PHE A 185 5.65 51.14 8.77
N ASP A 186 6.16 52.02 9.65
CA ASP A 186 5.60 53.33 9.97
C ASP A 186 5.38 54.14 8.68
N PHE A 187 4.20 54.73 8.48
CA PHE A 187 3.94 56.10 7.95
C PHE A 187 2.43 56.41 7.92
#